data_AF-A0A7C3K7N0-F1
#
_entry.id   AF-A0A7C3K7N0-F1
#
_cell.length_a   1.000
_cell.length_b   1.000
_cell.length_c   1.000
_cell.angle_alpha   90.00
_cell.angle_beta   90.00
_cell.angle_gamma   90.00
#
_symmetry.space_group_name_H-M   'P 1'
#
loop_
_entity.id
_entity.type
_entity.pdbx_description
1 polymer ?
#
loop_
_entity_poly.entity_id
_entity_poly.type
_entity_poly.pdbx_seq_one_letter_code
_entity_poly.pdbx_strand_id
1 'polypeptide(L)'
;MSAEDLFQRDTLVLQHLRGYPEELRHYSNLIKQAHPRGMSALDFVLRRPAASDSLIAAVCRFVADGEEILSAVEAAERFGVNPRVFLETIAARPDFPAPLFAHAEKRLWRAADVQWYQDRHGETPPVGGV
;
A
#
# COMPACT_ATOMS: atom_id res chain seq x y z
N MET A 1 -3.11 -19.28 -16.47
CA MET A 1 -2.30 -18.08 -16.23
C MET A 1 -0.95 -18.29 -16.89
N SER A 2 -0.59 -17.40 -17.79
CA SER A 2 0.75 -17.33 -18.37
C SER A 2 1.75 -16.90 -17.28
N ALA A 3 3.05 -17.09 -17.51
CA ALA A 3 4.07 -16.56 -16.60
C ALA A 3 3.98 -15.02 -16.49
N GLU A 4 3.64 -14.35 -17.59
CA GLU A 4 3.44 -12.91 -17.66
C GLU A 4 2.29 -12.44 -16.75
N ASP A 5 1.17 -13.17 -16.71
CA ASP A 5 0.04 -12.88 -15.81
C ASP A 5 0.45 -12.96 -14.33
N LEU A 6 1.33 -13.93 -13.99
CA LEU A 6 1.84 -14.09 -12.61
C LEU A 6 2.67 -12.86 -12.21
N PHE A 7 3.59 -12.45 -13.07
CA PHE A 7 4.46 -11.30 -12.82
C PHE A 7 3.69 -9.99 -12.76
N GLN A 8 2.67 -9.81 -13.60
CA GLN A 8 1.86 -8.60 -13.59
C GLN A 8 1.15 -8.43 -12.24
N ARG A 9 0.52 -9.49 -11.72
CA ARG A 9 -0.17 -9.46 -10.42
C ARG A 9 0.78 -9.16 -9.26
N ASP A 10 1.93 -9.81 -9.23
CA ASP A 10 2.92 -9.60 -8.16
C ASP A 10 3.57 -8.21 -8.26
N THR A 11 3.69 -7.64 -9.47
CA THR A 11 4.22 -6.28 -9.69
C THR A 11 3.31 -5.21 -9.08
N LEU A 12 1.98 -5.37 -9.19
CA LEU A 12 1.02 -4.46 -8.55
C LEU A 12 1.22 -4.44 -7.02
N VAL A 13 1.44 -5.61 -6.40
CA VAL A 13 1.71 -5.69 -4.96
C VAL A 13 3.04 -5.02 -4.62
N LEU A 14 4.10 -5.25 -5.40
CA LEU A 14 5.42 -4.66 -5.17
C LEU A 14 5.41 -3.13 -5.18
N GLN A 15 4.57 -2.50 -6.00
CA GLN A 15 4.43 -1.04 -6.07
C GLN A 15 4.01 -0.45 -4.71
N HIS A 16 3.01 -1.04 -4.06
CA HIS A 16 2.50 -0.59 -2.77
C HIS A 16 3.43 -0.91 -1.59
N LEU A 17 4.37 -1.84 -1.78
CA LEU A 17 5.39 -2.14 -0.78
C LEU A 17 6.62 -1.22 -0.89
N ARG A 18 6.66 -0.33 -1.89
CA ARG A 18 7.75 0.64 -2.07
C ARG A 18 7.88 1.53 -0.82
N GLY A 19 9.05 1.47 -0.19
CA GLY A 19 9.34 2.17 1.07
C GLY A 19 9.21 1.32 2.33
N TYR A 20 8.81 0.05 2.22
CA TYR A 20 8.86 -0.94 3.29
C TYR A 20 9.89 -2.04 2.96
N PRO A 21 11.19 -1.83 3.24
CA PRO A 21 12.25 -2.72 2.76
C PRO A 21 12.13 -4.16 3.29
N GLU A 22 11.66 -4.32 4.53
CA GLU A 22 11.43 -5.63 5.14
C GLU A 22 10.29 -6.39 4.44
N GLU A 23 9.19 -5.70 4.14
CA GLU A 23 8.03 -6.26 3.47
C GLU A 23 8.33 -6.59 2.00
N LEU A 24 9.08 -5.72 1.31
CA LEU A 24 9.58 -5.99 -0.04
C LEU A 24 10.44 -7.25 -0.08
N ARG A 25 11.36 -7.40 0.87
CA ARG A 25 12.21 -8.59 0.96
C ARG A 25 11.38 -9.84 1.24
N HIS A 26 10.43 -9.74 2.16
CA HIS A 26 9.52 -10.84 2.48
C HIS A 26 8.73 -11.25 1.23
N TYR A 27 8.07 -10.30 0.57
CA TYR A 27 7.26 -10.57 -0.61
C TYR A 27 8.08 -11.13 -1.78
N SER A 28 9.28 -10.60 -2.00
CA SER A 28 10.22 -11.14 -3.01
C SER A 28 10.57 -12.61 -2.75
N ASN A 29 10.69 -13.02 -1.48
CA ASN A 29 10.90 -14.43 -1.14
C ASN A 29 9.64 -15.28 -1.40
N LEU A 30 8.44 -14.72 -1.24
CA LEU A 30 7.20 -15.40 -1.58
C LEU A 30 7.07 -15.63 -3.09
N ILE A 31 7.45 -14.65 -3.92
CA ILE A 31 7.51 -14.79 -5.39
C ILE A 31 8.40 -15.98 -5.77
N LYS A 32 9.62 -16.05 -5.20
CA LYS A 32 10.56 -17.16 -5.44
C LYS A 32 10.01 -18.53 -5.02
N GLN A 33 9.12 -18.57 -4.02
CA GLN A 33 8.50 -19.81 -3.55
C GLN A 33 7.26 -20.20 -4.38
N ALA A 34 6.50 -19.22 -4.86
CA ALA A 34 5.21 -19.40 -5.52
C ALA A 34 5.37 -19.68 -7.03
N HIS A 35 6.23 -18.94 -7.72
CA HIS A 35 6.41 -19.04 -9.17
C HIS A 35 6.80 -20.43 -9.66
N PRO A 36 7.72 -21.18 -9.01
CA PRO A 36 8.02 -22.56 -9.39
C PRO A 36 6.83 -23.52 -9.30
N ARG A 37 5.74 -23.11 -8.62
CA ARG A 37 4.49 -23.87 -8.48
C ARG A 37 3.40 -23.39 -9.46
N GLY A 38 3.74 -22.51 -10.40
CA GLY A 38 2.80 -21.94 -11.37
C GLY A 38 1.77 -20.98 -10.75
N MET A 39 2.14 -20.29 -9.68
CA MET A 39 1.25 -19.45 -8.87
C MET A 39 1.90 -18.10 -8.54
N SER A 40 1.08 -17.04 -8.47
CA SER A 40 1.53 -15.71 -8.04
C SER A 40 1.77 -15.70 -6.52
N ALA A 41 2.69 -14.87 -6.04
CA ALA A 41 2.86 -14.69 -4.61
C ALA A 41 1.59 -14.15 -3.94
N LEU A 42 0.85 -13.29 -4.65
CA LEU A 42 -0.47 -12.83 -4.23
C LEU A 42 -1.40 -14.02 -3.94
N ASP A 43 -1.61 -14.92 -4.90
CA ASP A 43 -2.53 -16.05 -4.72
C ASP A 43 -2.01 -17.02 -3.64
N PHE A 44 -0.69 -17.14 -3.51
CA PHE A 44 -0.05 -17.94 -2.48
C PHE A 44 -0.31 -17.40 -1.07
N VAL A 45 -0.26 -16.08 -0.89
CA VAL A 45 -0.60 -15.40 0.37
C VAL A 45 -2.08 -15.58 0.69
N LEU A 46 -2.97 -15.33 -0.27
CA LEU A 46 -4.43 -15.40 -0.03
C LEU A 46 -4.92 -16.80 0.32
N ARG A 47 -4.21 -17.85 -0.11
CA ARG A 47 -4.51 -19.25 0.28
C ARG A 47 -4.07 -19.60 1.71
N ARG A 48 -3.32 -18.73 2.41
CA ARG A 48 -2.82 -18.97 3.77
C ARG A 48 -3.55 -18.10 4.78
N PRO A 49 -4.52 -18.65 5.56
CA PRO A 49 -5.33 -17.87 6.49
C PRO A 49 -4.57 -17.26 7.69
N ALA A 50 -3.30 -17.64 7.90
CA ALA A 50 -2.51 -17.21 9.06
C ALA A 50 -1.90 -15.80 8.95
N ALA A 51 -2.03 -15.11 7.81
CA ALA A 51 -1.36 -13.82 7.56
C ALA A 51 -2.31 -12.60 7.62
N SER A 52 -3.55 -12.77 8.09
CA SER A 52 -4.66 -11.83 7.92
C SER A 52 -4.42 -10.40 8.43
N ASP A 53 -3.50 -10.19 9.38
CA ASP A 53 -3.21 -8.85 9.95
C ASP A 53 -1.91 -8.22 9.44
N SER A 54 -1.24 -8.83 8.47
CA SER A 54 -0.01 -8.27 7.87
C SER A 54 -0.31 -7.28 6.75
N LEU A 55 0.60 -6.31 6.55
CA LEU A 55 0.52 -5.37 5.43
C LEU A 55 0.48 -6.11 4.08
N ILE A 56 1.34 -7.13 3.91
CA ILE A 56 1.37 -7.94 2.69
C ILE A 56 0.01 -8.57 2.40
N ALA A 57 -0.65 -9.18 3.40
CA ALA A 57 -1.95 -9.80 3.20
C ALA A 57 -3.07 -8.77 2.95
N ALA A 58 -2.96 -7.56 3.51
CA ALA A 58 -3.88 -6.47 3.22
C ALA A 58 -3.72 -6.01 1.76
N VAL A 59 -2.49 -5.71 1.32
CA VAL A 59 -2.21 -5.31 -0.07
C VAL A 59 -2.63 -6.41 -1.05
N CYS A 60 -2.32 -7.67 -0.79
CA CYS A 60 -2.72 -8.78 -1.66
C CYS A 60 -4.24 -8.88 -1.80
N ARG A 61 -5.01 -8.63 -0.73
CA ARG A 61 -6.48 -8.60 -0.79
C ARG A 61 -6.97 -7.47 -1.67
N PHE A 62 -6.55 -6.23 -1.39
CA PHE A 62 -7.01 -5.08 -2.16
C PHE A 62 -6.64 -5.17 -3.64
N VAL A 63 -5.43 -5.62 -3.97
CA VAL A 63 -5.01 -5.86 -5.36
C VAL A 63 -5.83 -6.98 -6.01
N ALA A 64 -6.17 -8.04 -5.28
CA ALA A 64 -7.01 -9.12 -5.81
C ALA A 64 -8.45 -8.67 -6.06
N ASP A 65 -8.97 -7.78 -5.20
CA ASP A 65 -10.31 -7.21 -5.30
C ASP A 65 -10.40 -6.08 -6.33
N GLY A 66 -9.25 -5.63 -6.87
CA GLY A 66 -9.17 -4.50 -7.80
C GLY A 66 -9.40 -3.13 -7.14
N GLU A 67 -9.27 -3.04 -5.82
CA GLU A 67 -9.37 -1.79 -5.08
C GLU A 67 -8.08 -0.97 -5.24
N GLU A 68 -8.22 0.26 -5.74
CA GLU A 68 -7.09 1.17 -5.88
C GLU A 68 -6.72 1.74 -4.50
N ILE A 69 -5.55 1.35 -4.01
CA ILE A 69 -5.05 1.76 -2.70
C ILE A 69 -3.78 2.60 -2.79
N LEU A 70 -3.51 3.34 -1.72
CA LEU A 70 -2.25 4.02 -1.49
C LEU A 70 -1.70 3.62 -0.13
N SER A 71 -0.43 3.24 -0.12
CA SER A 71 0.37 3.18 1.10
C SER A 71 0.68 4.57 1.66
N ALA A 72 1.18 4.64 2.90
CA ALA A 72 1.63 5.91 3.48
C ALA A 72 2.73 6.58 2.66
N VAL A 73 3.55 5.80 1.98
CA VAL A 73 4.61 6.32 1.11
C VAL A 73 4.00 6.94 -0.14
N GLU A 74 3.12 6.21 -0.83
CA GLU A 74 2.46 6.70 -2.05
C GLU A 74 1.55 7.91 -1.76
N ALA A 75 0.83 7.89 -0.63
CA ALA A 75 0.01 9.02 -0.22
C ALA A 75 0.89 10.25 0.06
N ALA A 76 1.98 10.10 0.80
CA ALA A 76 2.89 11.21 1.10
C ALA A 76 3.53 11.82 -0.15
N GLU A 77 3.88 11.01 -1.14
CA GLU A 77 4.35 11.48 -2.44
C GLU A 77 3.32 12.37 -3.14
N ARG A 78 2.02 12.05 -3.06
CA ARG A 78 0.96 12.92 -3.62
C ARG A 78 0.88 14.28 -2.95
N PHE A 79 1.23 14.37 -1.67
CA PHE A 79 1.30 15.64 -0.93
C PHE A 79 2.68 16.30 -0.99
N GLY A 80 3.66 15.71 -1.69
CA GLY A 80 5.01 16.25 -1.81
C GLY A 80 5.81 16.28 -0.50
N VAL A 81 5.47 15.42 0.48
CA VAL A 81 6.10 15.39 1.81
C VAL A 81 6.72 14.03 2.12
N ASN A 82 7.55 13.99 3.17
CA ASN A 82 8.07 12.72 3.68
C ASN A 82 6.96 11.86 4.30
N PRO A 83 6.99 10.51 4.19
CA PRO A 83 5.98 9.63 4.77
C PRO A 83 5.71 9.82 6.26
N ARG A 84 6.76 10.09 7.05
CA ARG A 84 6.61 10.35 8.48
C ARG A 84 5.87 11.66 8.73
N VAL A 85 6.25 12.72 8.01
CA VAL A 85 5.58 14.03 8.09
C VAL A 85 4.12 13.93 7.68
N PHE A 86 3.82 13.19 6.60
CA PHE A 86 2.45 12.93 6.18
C PHE A 86 1.63 12.26 7.30
N LEU A 87 2.17 11.20 7.91
CA LEU A 87 1.49 10.48 8.99
C LEU A 87 1.24 11.35 10.22
N GLU A 88 2.20 12.18 10.61
CA GLU A 88 2.15 13.02 11.80
C GLU A 88 1.32 14.31 11.62
N THR A 89 1.14 14.81 10.38
CA THR A 89 0.54 16.14 10.14
C THR A 89 -0.73 16.14 9.29
N ILE A 90 -0.80 15.32 8.24
CA ILE A 90 -1.94 15.29 7.32
C ILE A 90 -2.87 14.14 7.70
N ALA A 91 -2.34 12.92 7.77
CA ALA A 91 -3.13 11.74 8.12
C ALA A 91 -3.52 11.66 9.60
N ALA A 92 -2.99 12.55 10.44
CA ALA A 92 -3.40 12.72 11.83
C ALA A 92 -4.62 13.64 12.00
N ARG A 93 -5.04 14.35 10.93
CA ARG A 93 -6.16 15.29 11.02
C ARG A 93 -7.49 14.53 11.13
N PRO A 94 -8.46 15.04 11.91
CA PRO A 94 -9.73 14.37 12.12
C PRO A 94 -10.63 14.33 10.88
N ASP A 95 -10.39 15.21 9.91
CA ASP A 95 -11.09 15.29 8.63
C ASP A 95 -10.39 14.48 7.51
N PHE A 96 -9.22 13.90 7.79
CA PHE A 96 -8.54 13.04 6.82
C PHE A 96 -9.21 11.66 6.73
N PRO A 97 -9.27 11.03 5.53
CA PRO A 97 -9.89 9.72 5.36
C PRO A 97 -9.33 8.67 6.33
N ALA A 98 -10.24 7.86 6.88
CA ALA A 98 -9.87 6.71 7.69
C ALA A 98 -9.13 5.67 6.82
N PRO A 99 -8.04 5.06 7.32
CA PRO A 99 -7.34 4.03 6.58
C PRO A 99 -8.17 2.74 6.48
N LEU A 100 -8.10 2.05 5.34
CA LEU A 100 -8.65 0.72 5.14
C LEU A 100 -7.88 -0.36 5.93
N PHE A 101 -6.60 -0.09 6.20
CA PHE A 101 -5.73 -0.93 7.01
C PHE A 101 -4.81 -0.05 7.86
N ALA A 102 -4.64 -0.39 9.14
CA ALA A 102 -3.69 0.26 10.02
C ALA A 102 -3.03 -0.76 10.96
N HIS A 103 -1.70 -0.82 10.93
CA HIS A 103 -0.92 -1.62 11.86
C HIS A 103 0.43 -0.94 12.14
N ALA A 104 0.64 -0.48 13.37
CA ALA A 104 1.76 0.37 13.75
C ALA A 104 1.85 1.61 12.82
N GLU A 105 3.00 1.84 12.17
CA GLU A 105 3.22 2.95 11.24
C GLU A 105 2.75 2.65 9.79
N LYS A 106 2.28 1.42 9.53
CA LYS A 106 1.82 0.99 8.21
C LYS A 106 0.34 1.29 8.06
N ARG A 107 -0.01 2.04 7.04
CA ARG A 107 -1.40 2.41 6.75
C ARG A 107 -1.66 2.32 5.24
N LEU A 108 -2.87 1.90 4.89
CA LEU A 108 -3.38 1.89 3.52
C LEU A 108 -4.69 2.69 3.47
N TRP A 109 -4.87 3.48 2.42
CA TRP A 109 -6.10 4.21 2.13
C TRP A 109 -6.62 3.86 0.75
N ARG A 110 -7.91 4.08 0.51
CA ARG A 110 -8.45 4.12 -0.84
C ARG A 110 -7.87 5.34 -1.57
N ALA A 111 -7.39 5.14 -2.80
CA ALA A 111 -6.77 6.19 -3.59
C ALA A 111 -7.75 7.35 -3.86
N ALA A 112 -9.01 7.03 -4.14
CA ALA A 112 -10.07 8.01 -4.38
C ALA A 112 -10.34 8.91 -3.16
N ASP A 113 -10.32 8.35 -1.94
CA ASP A 113 -10.60 9.13 -0.72
C ASP A 113 -9.46 10.12 -0.44
N VAL A 114 -8.20 9.70 -0.65
CA VAL A 114 -7.03 10.58 -0.54
C VAL A 114 -7.05 11.67 -1.61
N GLN A 115 -7.40 11.32 -2.84
CA GLN A 115 -7.52 12.29 -3.93
C GLN A 115 -8.60 13.34 -3.63
N TRP A 116 -9.77 12.90 -3.16
CA TRP A 116 -10.86 13.80 -2.78
C TRP A 116 -10.42 14.78 -1.68
N TYR A 117 -9.66 14.29 -0.69
CA TYR A 117 -9.11 15.17 0.36
C TYR A 117 -8.14 16.20 -0.22
N GLN A 118 -7.25 15.77 -1.12
CA GLN A 118 -6.29 16.66 -1.79
C GLN A 118 -6.99 17.74 -2.62
N ASP A 119 -7.99 17.37 -3.42
CA ASP A 119 -8.75 18.30 -4.27
C ASP A 119 -9.50 19.36 -3.44
N ARG A 120 -10.02 18.96 -2.27
CA ARG A 120 -10.78 19.84 -1.38
C ARG A 120 -9.91 20.82 -0.60
N HIS A 121 -8.69 20.42 -0.24
CA HIS A 121 -7.81 21.19 0.64
C HIS A 121 -6.62 21.85 -0.10
N GLY A 122 -6.47 21.59 -1.40
CA GLY A 122 -5.38 22.10 -2.24
C GLY A 122 -4.07 21.34 -2.07
N GLU A 123 -3.18 21.47 -3.06
CA GLU A 123 -1.80 20.97 -2.96
C GLU A 123 -1.04 21.78 -1.91
N THR A 124 -0.73 21.14 -0.78
CA THR A 124 0.16 21.63 0.29
C THR A 124 -0.47 22.65 1.26
N PRO A 125 -0.42 22.43 2.59
CA PRO A 125 -0.57 23.53 3.54
C PRO A 125 0.59 24.53 3.33
N PRO A 126 0.42 25.84 3.59
CA PRO A 126 1.56 26.75 3.62
C PRO A 126 2.55 26.21 4.64
N VAL A 127 3.78 25.96 4.20
CA VAL A 127 4.90 25.66 5.09
C VAL A 127 4.95 26.83 6.08
N GLY A 128 4.59 26.56 7.33
CA GLY A 128 4.64 27.56 8.39
C GLY A 128 6.06 28.08 8.47
N GLY A 129 6.25 29.34 8.07
CA GLY A 129 7.47 30.08 8.33
C GLY A 129 7.66 30.16 9.84
N VAL A 130 8.80 29.64 10.28
CA VAL A 130 9.47 30.03 11.52
C VAL A 130 10.74 30.77 11.15
#